data_AF-A0A934JUT7-F1
#
_entry.id   AF-A0A934JUT7-F1
#
_cell.length_a   1.000
_cell.length_b   1.000
_cell.length_c   1.000
_cell.angle_alpha   90.00
_cell.angle_beta   90.00
_cell.angle_gamma   90.00
#
_symmetry.space_group_name_H-M   'P 1'
#
loop_
_entity.id
_entity.type
_entity.pdbx_description
1 polymer ?
#
loop_
_entity_poly.entity_id
_entity_poly.type
_entity_poly.pdbx_seq_one_letter_code
_entity_poly.pdbx_strand_id
1 'polypeptide(L)'
;MEEFKLAFEAINIYQTQYAQVDKVWGYFSVVTLAMVGFVIANGRTTQSFKEPIAIVLAYIIFCFGNHQALVDGQRQLEQFATIAKLFANKVELDVSAIAPMSHSEVQWFHISVIIAVCVGVLTVAWLRRSHKKPIKQD
;
A
#
# COMPACT_ATOMS: atom_id res chain seq x y z
N MET A 1 -27.17 27.88 10.66
CA MET A 1 -27.33 26.51 11.22
C MET A 1 -27.19 25.45 10.14
N GLU A 2 -27.84 25.62 8.98
CA GLU A 2 -27.71 24.72 7.82
C GLU A 2 -26.28 24.62 7.27
N GLU A 3 -25.58 25.75 7.11
CA GLU A 3 -24.18 25.74 6.60
C GLU A 3 -23.20 25.01 7.54
N PHE A 4 -23.41 25.14 8.86
CA PHE A 4 -22.62 24.41 9.85
C PHE A 4 -22.85 22.90 9.72
N LYS A 5 -24.10 22.47 9.55
CA LYS A 5 -24.44 21.06 9.30
C LYS A 5 -23.74 20.54 8.03
N LEU A 6 -23.78 21.29 6.94
CA LEU A 6 -23.11 20.93 5.68
C LEU A 6 -21.59 20.82 5.84
N ALA A 7 -20.96 21.71 6.61
CA ALA A 7 -19.54 21.64 6.90
C ALA A 7 -19.17 20.36 7.66
N PHE A 8 -19.93 20.00 8.71
CA PHE A 8 -19.72 18.75 9.44
C PHE A 8 -19.96 17.51 8.58
N GLU A 9 -20.98 17.53 7.72
CA GLU A 9 -21.27 16.42 6.81
C GLU A 9 -20.11 16.22 5.83
N ALA A 10 -19.58 17.30 5.24
CA ALA A 10 -18.43 17.22 4.34
C ALA A 10 -17.16 16.70 5.05
N ILE A 11 -16.90 17.15 6.28
CA ILE A 11 -15.78 16.65 7.10
C ILE A 11 -15.97 15.16 7.42
N ASN A 12 -17.19 14.72 7.74
CA ASN A 12 -17.48 13.32 8.05
C ASN A 12 -17.31 12.41 6.82
N ILE A 13 -17.69 12.88 5.63
CA ILE A 13 -17.44 12.16 4.37
C ILE A 13 -15.94 12.01 4.13
N TYR A 14 -15.16 13.07 4.34
CA TYR A 14 -13.70 13.01 4.26
C TYR A 14 -13.11 11.99 5.24
N GLN A 15 -13.52 12.04 6.52
CA GLN A 15 -13.05 11.09 7.55
C GLN A 15 -13.43 9.65 7.22
N THR A 16 -14.63 9.42 6.71
CA THR A 16 -15.08 8.10 6.27
C THR A 16 -14.20 7.58 5.15
N GLN A 17 -13.91 8.39 4.14
CA GLN A 17 -13.03 8.01 3.03
C GLN A 17 -11.60 7.75 3.51
N TYR A 18 -11.08 8.59 4.40
CA TYR A 18 -9.77 8.39 5.01
C TYR A 18 -9.67 7.01 5.67
N ALA A 19 -10.68 6.63 6.45
CA ALA A 19 -10.73 5.32 7.08
C ALA A 19 -10.82 4.15 6.09
N GLN A 20 -11.40 4.35 4.89
CA GLN A 20 -11.39 3.32 3.85
C GLN A 20 -10.02 3.18 3.19
N VAL A 21 -9.36 4.30 2.87
CA VAL A 21 -7.99 4.30 2.34
C VAL A 21 -7.03 3.63 3.33
N ASP A 22 -7.15 3.94 4.62
CA ASP A 22 -6.34 3.33 5.68
C ASP A 22 -6.52 1.80 5.76
N LYS A 23 -7.74 1.29 5.58
CA LYS A 23 -7.98 -0.16 5.48
C LYS A 23 -7.28 -0.81 4.30
N VAL A 24 -7.26 -0.15 3.13
CA VAL A 24 -6.56 -0.66 1.94
C VAL A 24 -5.06 -0.76 2.20
N TRP A 25 -4.48 0.25 2.85
CA TRP A 25 -3.10 0.22 3.37
C TRP A 25 -2.88 -0.91 4.38
N GLY A 26 -3.83 -1.14 5.27
CA GLY A 26 -3.80 -2.24 6.23
C GLY A 26 -3.74 -3.61 5.54
N TYR A 27 -4.59 -3.86 4.55
CA TYR A 27 -4.56 -5.11 3.77
C TYR A 27 -3.25 -5.30 3.03
N PHE A 28 -2.74 -4.24 2.39
CA PHE A 28 -1.44 -4.27 1.73
C PHE A 28 -0.31 -4.63 2.70
N SER A 29 -0.29 -4.01 3.87
CA SER A 29 0.74 -4.22 4.88
C SER A 29 0.75 -5.65 5.42
N VAL A 30 -0.43 -6.21 5.72
CA VAL A 30 -0.56 -7.59 6.22
C VAL A 30 -0.08 -8.60 5.19
N VAL A 31 -0.53 -8.49 3.94
CA VAL A 31 -0.14 -9.44 2.87
C VAL A 31 1.35 -9.32 2.56
N THR A 32 1.88 -8.10 2.49
CA THR A 32 3.30 -7.84 2.26
C THR A 32 4.16 -8.44 3.36
N LEU A 33 3.80 -8.22 4.63
CA LEU A 33 4.52 -8.77 5.76
C LEU A 33 4.47 -10.31 5.78
N ALA A 34 3.30 -10.90 5.50
CA ALA A 34 3.13 -12.34 5.42
C ALA A 34 4.01 -12.96 4.30
N MET A 35 4.06 -12.32 3.13
CA MET A 35 4.90 -12.74 2.01
C MET A 35 6.39 -12.70 2.38
N VAL A 36 6.87 -11.57 2.91
CA VAL A 36 8.26 -11.40 3.33
C VAL A 36 8.62 -12.40 4.43
N GLY A 37 7.76 -12.55 5.43
CA GLY A 37 7.93 -13.52 6.51
C GLY A 37 8.00 -14.96 6.00
N PHE A 38 7.13 -15.33 5.05
CA PHE A 38 7.15 -16.64 4.42
C PHE A 38 8.48 -16.91 3.69
N VAL A 39 8.96 -15.95 2.89
CA VAL A 39 10.22 -16.09 2.15
C VAL A 39 11.42 -16.20 3.09
N ILE A 40 11.45 -15.41 4.17
CA ILE A 40 12.52 -15.46 5.16
C ILE A 40 12.48 -16.76 5.98
N ALA A 41 11.32 -17.18 6.48
CA ALA A 41 11.20 -18.36 7.34
C ALA A 41 11.46 -19.68 6.59
N ASN A 42 11.04 -19.79 5.32
CA ASN A 42 11.16 -21.03 4.58
C ASN A 42 12.50 -21.15 3.82
N GLY A 43 13.51 -21.67 4.51
CA GLY A 43 14.80 -22.05 3.89
C GLY A 43 14.69 -23.18 2.85
N ARG A 44 13.56 -23.92 2.81
CA ARG A 44 13.30 -24.99 1.81
C ARG A 44 12.58 -24.48 0.55
N THR A 45 11.73 -23.45 0.65
CA THR A 45 10.95 -22.90 -0.48
C THR A 45 11.75 -21.96 -1.41
N THR A 46 13.08 -21.95 -1.23
CA THR A 46 14.04 -21.17 -2.04
C THR A 46 15.05 -22.07 -2.73
N GLN A 47 14.82 -23.40 -2.71
CA GLN A 47 15.73 -24.37 -3.34
C GLN A 47 15.63 -24.36 -4.87
N SER A 48 14.48 -23.97 -5.41
CA SER A 48 14.26 -23.76 -6.83
C SER A 48 13.90 -22.30 -7.07
N PHE A 49 14.53 -21.67 -8.07
CA PHE A 49 14.24 -20.27 -8.42
C PHE A 49 12.81 -20.07 -8.97
N LYS A 50 12.13 -21.16 -9.33
CA LYS A 50 10.74 -21.14 -9.82
C LYS A 50 9.74 -20.75 -8.73
N GLU A 51 9.96 -21.19 -7.49
CA GLU A 51 9.06 -20.92 -6.36
C GLU A 51 9.03 -19.43 -5.98
N PRO A 52 10.18 -18.73 -5.79
CA PRO A 52 10.22 -17.28 -5.59
C PRO A 52 9.56 -16.49 -6.71
N ILE A 53 9.74 -16.89 -7.97
CA ILE A 53 9.08 -16.23 -9.11
C ILE A 53 7.57 -16.38 -9.00
N ALA A 54 7.05 -17.58 -8.72
CA ALA A 54 5.62 -17.81 -8.57
C ALA A 54 5.02 -16.97 -7.42
N ILE A 55 5.74 -16.85 -6.31
CA ILE A 55 5.35 -16.01 -5.17
C ILE A 55 5.31 -14.54 -5.57
N VAL A 56 6.33 -14.04 -6.28
CA VAL A 56 6.38 -12.66 -6.77
C VAL A 56 5.24 -12.38 -7.75
N LEU A 57 4.94 -13.29 -8.68
CA LEU A 57 3.83 -13.13 -9.62
C LEU A 57 2.48 -13.06 -8.91
N ALA A 58 2.23 -13.95 -7.95
CA ALA A 58 1.01 -13.92 -7.15
C ALA A 58 0.88 -12.60 -6.36
N TYR A 59 1.99 -12.14 -5.78
CA TYR A 59 2.05 -10.87 -5.06
C TYR A 59 1.79 -9.66 -5.98
N ILE A 60 2.35 -9.63 -7.19
CA ILE A 60 2.11 -8.56 -8.17
C ILE A 60 0.63 -8.49 -8.56
N ILE A 61 -0.03 -9.64 -8.75
CA ILE A 61 -1.47 -9.69 -9.07
C ILE A 61 -2.29 -9.08 -7.92
N PHE A 62 -1.98 -9.45 -6.67
CA PHE A 62 -2.61 -8.83 -5.50
C PHE A 62 -2.35 -7.31 -5.46
N CYS A 63 -1.10 -6.91 -5.68
CA CYS A 63 -0.69 -5.50 -5.65
C CYS A 63 -1.36 -4.67 -6.74
N PHE A 64 -1.66 -5.23 -7.91
CA PHE A 64 -2.36 -4.52 -8.98
C PHE A 64 -3.74 -4.03 -8.52
N GLY A 65 -4.56 -4.93 -7.98
CA GLY A 65 -5.89 -4.58 -7.47
C GLY A 65 -5.82 -3.64 -6.26
N ASN A 66 -4.88 -3.89 -5.34
CA ASN A 66 -4.69 -3.02 -4.19
C ASN A 66 -4.23 -1.61 -4.59
N HIS A 67 -3.31 -1.50 -5.55
CA HIS A 67 -2.80 -0.24 -6.07
C HIS A 67 -3.92 0.60 -6.71
N GLN A 68 -4.75 -0.02 -7.54
CA GLN A 68 -5.87 0.68 -8.16
C GLN A 68 -6.84 1.22 -7.10
N ALA A 69 -7.26 0.37 -6.16
CA ALA A 69 -8.16 0.79 -5.07
C ALA A 69 -7.55 1.91 -4.22
N LEU A 70 -6.24 1.87 -3.98
CA LEU A 70 -5.53 2.87 -3.20
C LEU A 70 -5.45 4.22 -3.91
N VAL A 71 -5.07 4.23 -5.20
CA VAL A 71 -4.97 5.46 -5.99
C VAL A 71 -6.33 6.11 -6.19
N ASP A 72 -7.35 5.31 -6.55
CA ASP A 72 -8.73 5.81 -6.70
C ASP A 72 -9.28 6.32 -5.37
N GLY A 73 -9.00 5.61 -4.27
CA GLY A 73 -9.39 6.01 -2.92
C GLY A 73 -8.73 7.32 -2.49
N GLN A 74 -7.44 7.50 -2.77
CA GLN A 74 -6.69 8.72 -2.46
C GLN A 74 -7.18 9.90 -3.31
N ARG A 75 -7.49 9.67 -4.59
CA ARG A 75 -8.05 10.72 -5.47
C ARG A 75 -9.40 11.20 -4.96
N GLN A 76 -10.27 10.30 -4.50
CA GLN A 76 -11.54 10.68 -3.86
C GLN A 76 -11.30 11.44 -2.55
N LEU A 77 -10.31 11.03 -1.76
CA LEU A 77 -9.96 11.69 -0.51
C LEU A 77 -9.53 13.16 -0.73
N GLU A 78 -8.73 13.44 -1.76
CA GLU A 78 -8.37 14.81 -2.16
C GLU A 78 -9.59 15.65 -2.55
N GLN A 79 -10.52 15.07 -3.32
CA GLN A 79 -11.75 15.74 -3.73
C GLN A 79 -12.59 16.09 -2.51
N PHE A 80 -12.77 15.15 -1.58
CA PHE A 80 -13.51 15.39 -0.35
C PHE A 80 -12.80 16.37 0.58
N ALA A 81 -11.47 16.38 0.64
CA ALA A 81 -10.72 17.39 1.38
C ALA A 81 -10.98 18.81 0.84
N THR A 82 -11.00 18.95 -0.49
CA THR A 82 -11.29 20.23 -1.14
C THR A 82 -12.70 20.71 -0.82
N ILE A 83 -13.68 19.80 -0.89
CA ILE A 83 -15.08 20.09 -0.54
C ILE A 83 -15.21 20.46 0.95
N ALA A 84 -14.61 19.67 1.85
CA ALA A 84 -14.64 19.92 3.29
C ALA A 84 -14.05 21.29 3.64
N LYS A 85 -12.91 21.66 3.04
CA LYS A 85 -12.31 23.00 3.21
C LYS A 85 -13.21 24.11 2.73
N LEU A 86 -13.86 23.95 1.58
CA LEU A 86 -14.77 24.95 1.04
C LEU A 86 -15.95 25.22 1.99
N PHE A 87 -16.54 24.18 2.58
CA PHE A 87 -17.65 24.36 3.53
C PHE A 87 -17.19 24.84 4.90
N ALA A 88 -16.05 24.37 5.40
CA ALA A 88 -15.49 24.82 6.68
C ALA A 88 -15.13 26.31 6.66
N ASN A 89 -14.56 26.81 5.56
CA ASN A 89 -14.22 28.23 5.42
C ASN A 89 -15.44 29.15 5.48
N LYS A 90 -16.62 28.69 5.05
CA LYS A 90 -17.87 29.48 5.12
C LYS A 90 -18.33 29.74 6.55
N VAL A 91 -17.96 28.85 7.47
CA VAL A 91 -18.36 28.90 8.88
C VAL A 91 -17.17 29.15 9.81
N GLU A 92 -16.04 29.63 9.25
CA GLU A 92 -14.82 29.95 9.98
C GLU A 92 -14.27 28.79 10.84
N LEU A 93 -14.49 27.55 10.39
CA LEU A 93 -13.92 26.35 11.03
C LEU A 93 -12.48 26.14 10.58
N ASP A 94 -11.57 26.01 11.54
CA ASP A 94 -10.19 25.62 11.25
C ASP A 94 -10.11 24.15 10.84
N VAL A 95 -9.77 23.95 9.57
CA VAL A 95 -9.55 22.63 8.94
C VAL A 95 -8.18 22.55 8.28
N SER A 96 -7.21 23.34 8.75
CA SER A 96 -5.82 23.30 8.30
C SER A 96 -5.22 21.89 8.35
N ALA A 97 -5.65 21.05 9.30
CA ALA A 97 -5.22 19.66 9.45
C ALA A 97 -5.71 18.72 8.33
N ILE A 98 -6.72 19.11 7.53
CA ILE A 98 -7.18 18.34 6.37
C ILE A 98 -6.17 18.55 5.23
N ALA A 99 -5.07 17.82 5.26
CA ALA A 99 -4.02 17.89 4.25
C ALA A 99 -3.70 16.49 3.74
N PRO A 100 -4.56 15.91 2.87
CA PRO A 100 -4.27 14.59 2.30
C PRO A 100 -3.00 14.68 1.46
N MET A 101 -2.18 13.62 1.52
CA MET A 101 -1.09 13.41 0.58
C MET A 101 -1.63 13.35 -0.84
N SER A 102 -0.84 13.76 -1.83
CA SER A 102 -1.33 13.66 -3.20
C SER A 102 -1.46 12.21 -3.66
N HIS A 103 -2.45 11.90 -4.50
CA HIS A 103 -2.64 10.60 -5.12
C HIS A 103 -1.43 10.19 -5.94
N SER A 104 -0.73 11.16 -6.55
CA SER A 104 0.52 10.93 -7.27
C SER A 104 1.66 10.49 -6.34
N GLU A 105 1.83 11.14 -5.19
CA GLU A 105 2.82 10.72 -4.19
C GLU A 105 2.52 9.33 -3.63
N VAL A 106 1.26 9.05 -3.30
CA VAL A 106 0.80 7.73 -2.85
C VAL A 106 1.06 6.68 -3.92
N GLN A 107 0.78 6.99 -5.19
CA GLN A 107 1.03 6.10 -6.32
C GLN A 107 2.51 5.71 -6.40
N TRP A 108 3.41 6.70 -6.41
CA TRP A 108 4.85 6.46 -6.51
C TRP A 108 5.40 5.72 -5.30
N PHE A 109 4.95 6.08 -4.10
CA PHE A 109 5.36 5.40 -2.88
C PHE A 109 4.93 3.93 -2.89
N HIS A 110 3.67 3.65 -3.22
CA HIS A 110 3.15 2.28 -3.27
C HIS A 110 3.92 1.42 -4.29
N ILE A 111 4.16 1.94 -5.50
CA ILE A 111 4.97 1.24 -6.52
C ILE A 111 6.39 0.96 -6.00
N SER A 112 7.00 1.94 -5.34
CA SER A 112 8.35 1.80 -4.78
C SER A 112 8.42 0.68 -3.73
N VAL A 113 7.40 0.58 -2.85
CA VAL A 113 7.33 -0.50 -1.85
C VAL A 113 7.15 -1.87 -2.53
N ILE A 114 6.26 -1.99 -3.52
CA ILE A 114 6.07 -3.24 -4.28
C ILE A 114 7.41 -3.69 -4.92
N ILE A 115 8.12 -2.77 -5.57
CA ILE A 115 9.41 -3.06 -6.20
C ILE A 115 10.42 -3.52 -5.15
N ALA A 116 10.53 -2.81 -4.03
CA ALA A 116 11.46 -3.15 -2.95
C ALA A 116 11.20 -4.56 -2.40
N VAL A 117 9.93 -4.94 -2.20
CA VAL A 117 9.54 -6.27 -1.73
C VAL A 117 9.90 -7.34 -2.76
N CYS A 118 9.55 -7.14 -4.02
CA CYS A 118 9.87 -8.07 -5.11
C CYS A 118 11.39 -8.29 -5.24
N VAL A 119 12.17 -7.20 -5.26
CA VAL A 119 13.63 -7.25 -5.31
C VAL A 119 14.20 -7.96 -4.09
N GLY A 120 13.68 -7.66 -2.89
CA GLY A 120 14.10 -8.32 -1.65
C GLY A 120 13.89 -9.83 -1.70
N VAL A 121 12.71 -10.28 -2.13
CA VAL A 121 12.39 -11.71 -2.26
C VAL A 121 13.32 -12.42 -3.25
N LEU A 122 13.54 -11.82 -4.42
CA LEU A 122 14.44 -12.39 -5.43
C LEU A 122 15.90 -12.39 -4.97
N THR A 123 16.33 -11.36 -4.24
CA THR A 123 17.69 -11.27 -3.67
C THR A 123 17.92 -12.36 -2.64
N VAL A 124 16.97 -12.58 -1.72
CA VAL A 124 17.05 -13.65 -0.72
C VAL A 124 17.12 -15.02 -1.40
N ALA A 125 16.30 -15.26 -2.42
CA ALA A 125 16.35 -16.49 -3.20
C ALA A 125 17.70 -16.70 -3.90
N TRP A 126 18.24 -15.64 -4.50
CA TRP A 126 19.54 -15.69 -5.19
C TRP A 126 20.69 -16.00 -4.22
N LEU A 127 20.77 -15.30 -3.09
CA LEU A 127 21.81 -15.52 -2.08
C LEU A 127 21.78 -16.95 -1.52
N ARG A 128 20.60 -17.50 -1.25
CA ARG A 128 20.44 -18.88 -0.74
C ARG A 128 20.89 -19.94 -1.73
N ARG A 129 20.70 -19.70 -3.03
CA ARG A 129 21.20 -20.59 -4.07
C ARG A 129 22.72 -20.54 -4.17
N SER A 130 23.32 -19.35 -4.13
CA SER A 130 24.77 -19.16 -4.23
C SER A 130 25.56 -19.80 -3.08
N HIS A 131 24.97 -19.91 -1.89
CA HIS A 131 25.61 -20.55 -0.73
C HIS A 131 25.63 -22.10 -0.78
N LYS A 132 24.84 -22.74 -1.65
CA LYS A 132 24.93 -24.20 -1.89
C LYS A 132 25.95 -24.49 -3.00
N LYS A 133 27.25 -24.50 -2.69
CA LYS A 133 28.25 -25.12 -3.60
C LYS A 133 28.05 -26.65 -3.61
N PRO A 134 28.15 -27.32 -4.77
CA PRO A 134 28.13 -28.77 -4.81
C PRO A 134 29.37 -29.31 -4.10
N ILE A 135 29.17 -30.20 -3.12
CA ILE A 135 30.24 -31.08 -2.65
C ILE A 135 30.56 -31.98 -3.85
N LYS A 136 31.73 -31.79 -4.47
CA LYS A 136 32.27 -32.77 -5.41
C LYS A 136 32.45 -34.07 -4.61
N GLN A 137 31.70 -35.09 -4.99
CA GLN A 137 32.03 -36.46 -4.61
C GLN A 137 33.13 -36.89 -5.58
N ASP A 138 34.37 -36.92 -5.08
CA ASP A 138 35.50 -37.60 -5.72
C ASP A 138 35.34 -39.12 -5.56
#